data_AF-A0A7S0AQI6-F1
#
_entry.id   AF-A0A7S0AQI6-F1
#
_cell.length_a   1.000
_cell.length_b   1.000
_cell.length_c   1.000
_cell.angle_alpha   90.00
_cell.angle_beta   90.00
_cell.angle_gamma   90.00
#
_symmetry.space_group_name_H-M   'P 1'
#
loop_
_entity.id
_entity.type
_entity.pdbx_description
1 polymer ?
#
loop_
_entity_poly.entity_id
_entity_poly.type
_entity_poly.pdbx_seq_one_letter_code
_entity_poly.pdbx_strand_id
1 'polypeptide(L)'
;WLKLQLESKLMGTVFLDSDNLHNLDTLFHMVANQTCNLVILLTRDIMLRPWCAGEMATSIRAGVSIVPVACGDFAGFTDGAINNAGSTFSGSEVTMLSTLGVTI
;
A
#
# COMPACT_ATOMS: atom_id res chain seq x y z
N TRP A 1 -3.01 -5.64 16.02
CA TRP A 1 -4.35 -6.17 16.34
C TRP A 1 -5.04 -6.77 15.11
N LEU A 2 -5.21 -6.03 14.01
CA LEU A 2 -5.84 -6.55 12.79
C LEU A 2 -5.12 -7.79 12.21
N LYS A 3 -3.78 -7.74 12.12
CA LYS A 3 -2.95 -8.88 11.71
C LYS A 3 -3.31 -10.15 12.50
N LEU A 4 -3.29 -10.07 13.83
CA LEU A 4 -3.63 -11.19 14.72
C LEU A 4 -5.08 -11.70 14.51
N GLN A 5 -6.04 -10.80 14.28
CA GLN A 5 -7.42 -11.20 14.00
C GLN A 5 -7.51 -11.95 12.66
N LEU A 6 -6.81 -11.49 11.63
CA LEU A 6 -6.76 -12.15 10.33
C LEU A 6 -6.04 -13.50 10.41
N GLU A 7 -4.90 -13.57 11.08
CA GLU A 7 -4.17 -14.84 11.31
C GLU A 7 -5.01 -15.85 12.10
N SER A 8 -5.84 -15.39 13.05
CA SER A 8 -6.72 -16.29 13.81
C SER A 8 -7.90 -16.85 13.00
N LYS A 9 -8.25 -16.20 11.88
CA LYS A 9 -9.45 -16.51 11.08
C LYS A 9 -9.13 -17.06 9.68
N LEU A 10 -7.91 -16.83 9.19
CA LEU A 10 -7.47 -17.26 7.86
C LEU A 10 -6.47 -18.40 8.00
N MET A 11 -6.59 -19.40 7.13
CA MET A 11 -5.56 -20.42 6.95
C MET A 11 -4.50 -19.86 6.00
N GLY A 12 -3.63 -18.97 6.51
CA GLY A 12 -2.59 -18.34 5.69
C GLY A 12 -1.69 -17.39 6.48
N THR A 13 -0.57 -17.02 5.86
CA THR A 13 0.36 -16.03 6.41
C THR A 13 -0.15 -14.63 6.14
N VAL A 14 -0.25 -13.82 7.20
CA VAL A 14 -0.54 -12.39 7.07
C VAL A 14 0.74 -11.63 7.39
N PHE A 15 1.12 -10.68 6.55
CA PHE A 15 2.23 -9.78 6.82
C PHE A 15 1.74 -8.34 6.84
N LEU A 16 2.47 -7.49 7.56
CA LEU A 16 2.20 -6.06 7.67
C LEU A 16 3.39 -5.31 7.08
N ASP A 17 3.13 -4.26 6.31
CA ASP A 17 4.13 -3.39 5.68
C ASP A 17 5.13 -2.81 6.70
N SER A 18 4.63 -2.45 7.89
CA SER A 18 5.46 -1.94 8.99
C SER A 18 6.46 -2.95 9.55
N ASP A 19 6.26 -4.25 9.32
CA ASP A 19 7.18 -5.29 9.79
C ASP A 19 8.45 -5.38 8.91
N ASN A 20 8.36 -4.96 7.63
CA ASN A 20 9.43 -5.12 6.63
C ASN A 20 9.84 -3.81 5.92
N LEU A 21 9.48 -2.64 6.48
CA LEU A 21 9.68 -1.31 5.87
C LEU A 21 11.15 -0.91 5.58
N HIS A 22 12.13 -1.73 5.98
CA HIS A 22 13.55 -1.45 5.78
C HIS A 22 14.05 -1.74 4.35
N ASN A 23 13.32 -2.56 3.57
CA ASN A 23 13.71 -2.89 2.21
C ASN A 23 12.48 -2.93 1.28
N LEU A 24 12.30 -1.83 0.56
CA LEU A 24 11.15 -1.60 -0.31
C LEU A 24 11.13 -2.51 -1.53
N ASP A 25 12.30 -2.86 -2.06
CA ASP A 25 12.39 -3.87 -3.13
C ASP A 25 11.83 -5.21 -2.65
N THR A 26 12.18 -5.61 -1.42
CA THR A 26 11.64 -6.84 -0.82
C THR A 26 10.14 -6.75 -0.59
N LEU A 27 9.65 -5.59 -0.14
CA LEU A 27 8.22 -5.35 0.05
C LEU A 27 7.44 -5.51 -1.27
N PHE A 28 7.90 -4.86 -2.33
CA PHE A 28 7.23 -4.95 -3.64
C PHE A 28 7.37 -6.32 -4.28
N HIS A 29 8.52 -7.00 -4.11
CA HIS A 29 8.67 -8.39 -4.54
C HIS A 29 7.70 -9.33 -3.81
N MET A 30 7.47 -9.11 -2.51
CA MET A 30 6.52 -9.88 -1.72
C MET A 30 5.08 -9.64 -2.16
N VAL A 31 4.72 -8.38 -2.41
CA VAL A 31 3.38 -8.03 -2.96
C VAL A 31 3.18 -8.67 -4.33
N ALA A 32 4.17 -8.59 -5.23
CA ALA A 32 4.02 -9.10 -6.59
C ALA A 32 3.97 -10.64 -6.68
N ASN A 33 4.77 -11.33 -5.86
CA ASN A 33 5.04 -12.78 -6.07
C ASN A 33 4.53 -13.68 -4.96
N GLN A 34 4.30 -13.15 -3.76
CA GLN A 34 3.98 -13.94 -2.56
C GLN A 34 2.64 -13.58 -1.94
N THR A 35 1.92 -12.60 -2.50
CA THR A 35 0.67 -12.09 -1.96
C THR A 35 -0.48 -12.41 -2.88
N CYS A 36 -1.52 -13.04 -2.33
CA CYS A 36 -2.75 -13.32 -3.08
C CYS A 36 -3.76 -12.17 -2.99
N ASN A 37 -3.79 -11.50 -1.83
CA ASN A 37 -4.69 -10.39 -1.56
C ASN A 37 -3.95 -9.29 -0.80
N LEU A 38 -4.07 -8.05 -1.26
CA LEU A 38 -3.58 -6.85 -0.58
C LEU A 38 -4.75 -6.21 0.16
N VAL A 39 -4.70 -6.17 1.49
CA VAL A 39 -5.70 -5.49 2.31
C VAL A 39 -5.22 -4.06 2.57
N ILE A 40 -5.99 -3.07 2.11
CA ILE A 40 -5.65 -1.66 2.26
C ILE A 40 -6.52 -1.03 3.34
N LEU A 41 -5.88 -0.55 4.40
CA LEU A 41 -6.54 0.25 5.42
C LEU A 41 -6.64 1.69 4.95
N LEU A 42 -7.83 2.06 4.51
CA LEU A 42 -8.15 3.43 4.12
C LEU A 42 -8.26 4.25 5.40
N THR A 43 -7.16 4.86 5.79
CA THR A 43 -7.05 5.85 6.87
C THR A 43 -6.86 7.23 6.25
N ARG A 44 -6.92 8.30 7.04
CA ARG A 44 -6.67 9.66 6.55
C ARG A 44 -5.29 9.83 5.90
N ASP A 45 -4.28 9.14 6.43
CA ASP A 45 -2.88 9.37 6.09
C ASP A 45 -2.33 8.37 5.06
N ILE A 46 -3.17 7.47 4.52
CA ILE A 46 -2.74 6.42 3.59
C ILE A 46 -2.08 6.99 2.33
N MET A 47 -2.51 8.18 1.89
CA MET A 47 -1.96 8.89 0.73
C MET A 47 -0.67 9.66 1.04
N LEU A 48 -0.31 9.81 2.32
CA LEU A 48 0.93 10.45 2.74
C LEU A 48 2.10 9.46 2.82
N ARG A 49 1.84 8.17 2.60
CA ARG A 49 2.86 7.11 2.65
C ARG A 49 3.16 6.59 1.24
N PRO A 50 4.34 6.90 0.67
CA PRO A 50 4.67 6.53 -0.71
C PRO A 50 4.66 5.02 -0.92
N TRP A 51 5.01 4.25 0.11
CA TRP A 51 5.03 2.79 0.08
C TRP A 51 3.64 2.22 -0.22
N CYS A 52 2.59 2.77 0.38
CA CYS A 52 1.23 2.30 0.14
C CYS A 52 0.81 2.51 -1.32
N ALA A 53 1.22 3.62 -1.95
CA ALA A 53 1.03 3.84 -3.38
C ALA A 53 1.82 2.83 -4.23
N GLY A 54 3.05 2.51 -3.83
CA GLY A 54 3.89 1.49 -4.48
C GLY A 54 3.32 0.08 -4.38
N GLU A 55 2.74 -0.29 -3.23
CA GLU A 55 2.07 -1.58 -3.02
C GLU A 55 0.78 -1.68 -3.83
N MET A 56 -0.02 -0.62 -3.89
CA MET A 56 -1.21 -0.52 -4.75
C MET A 56 -0.84 -0.70 -6.23
N ALA A 57 0.18 0.01 -6.70
CA ALA A 57 0.60 -0.09 -8.08
C ALA A 57 1.17 -1.47 -8.43
N THR A 58 1.99 -2.01 -7.53
CA THR A 58 2.55 -3.35 -7.67
C THR A 58 1.46 -4.42 -7.71
N SER A 59 0.47 -4.33 -6.82
CA SER A 59 -0.66 -5.28 -6.78
C SER A 59 -1.52 -5.20 -8.04
N ILE A 60 -1.84 -4.00 -8.53
CA ILE A 60 -2.55 -3.81 -9.81
C ILE A 60 -1.77 -4.48 -10.96
N ARG A 61 -0.46 -4.24 -11.03
CA ARG A 61 0.39 -4.80 -12.10
C ARG A 61 0.54 -6.32 -12.02
N ALA A 62 0.59 -6.86 -10.81
CA ALA A 62 0.70 -8.30 -10.57
C ALA A 62 -0.65 -9.03 -10.60
N GLY A 63 -1.77 -8.31 -10.74
CA GLY A 63 -3.12 -8.90 -10.71
C GLY A 63 -3.56 -9.39 -9.34
N VAL A 64 -2.96 -8.86 -8.27
CA VAL A 64 -3.28 -9.20 -6.88
C VAL A 64 -4.58 -8.49 -6.49
N SER A 65 -5.48 -9.23 -5.84
CA SER A 65 -6.77 -8.67 -5.44
C SER A 65 -6.59 -7.63 -4.34
N ILE A 66 -7.17 -6.44 -4.52
CA ILE A 66 -7.11 -5.35 -3.53
C ILE A 66 -8.43 -5.35 -2.75
N VAL A 67 -8.33 -5.45 -1.42
CA VAL A 67 -9.46 -5.41 -0.49
C VAL A 67 -9.37 -4.11 0.32
N PRO A 68 -10.11 -3.06 -0.07
CA PRO A 68 -10.15 -1.81 0.69
C PRO A 68 -10.99 -1.97 1.96
N VAL A 69 -10.49 -1.46 3.08
CA VAL A 69 -11.17 -1.43 4.38
C VAL A 69 -11.20 0.02 4.86
N ALA A 70 -12.39 0.62 4.86
CA ALA A 70 -12.61 1.97 5.37
C ALA A 70 -12.45 2.03 6.89
N CYS A 71 -11.53 2.86 7.37
CA CYS A 71 -11.45 3.25 8.77
C CYS A 71 -12.34 4.48 9.03
N GLY A 72 -12.76 4.69 10.28
CA GLY A 72 -13.72 5.75 10.62
C GLY A 72 -13.20 7.18 10.39
N ASP A 73 -11.90 7.34 10.22
CA ASP A 73 -11.21 8.59 9.90
C ASP A 73 -11.05 8.85 8.40
N PHE A 74 -11.46 7.91 7.54
CA PHE A 74 -11.41 8.03 6.10
C PHE A 74 -12.46 9.00 5.58
N ALA A 75 -12.01 10.17 5.11
CA ALA A 75 -12.87 11.19 4.53
C ALA A 75 -13.05 11.04 2.99
N GLY A 76 -12.55 9.95 2.40
CA GLY A 76 -12.52 9.74 0.95
C GLY A 76 -11.25 10.29 0.28
N PHE A 77 -11.02 9.84 -0.96
CA PHE A 77 -9.98 10.41 -1.81
C PHE A 77 -10.50 11.71 -2.44
N THR A 78 -10.43 12.81 -1.69
CA THR A 78 -10.73 14.13 -2.25
C THR A 78 -9.66 14.50 -3.27
N ASP A 79 -10.02 15.18 -4.36
CA ASP A 79 -9.08 15.62 -5.41
C ASP A 79 -7.85 16.35 -4.84
N GLY A 80 -8.02 17.12 -3.77
CA GLY A 80 -6.91 17.80 -3.06
C GLY A 80 -5.92 16.85 -2.38
N ALA A 81 -6.38 15.70 -1.88
CA ALA A 81 -5.49 14.69 -1.28
C ALA A 81 -4.68 13.96 -2.36
N ILE A 82 -5.28 13.73 -3.54
CA ILE A 82 -4.61 13.12 -4.69
C ILE A 82 -3.54 14.08 -5.24
N ASN A 83 -3.88 15.35 -5.42
CA ASN A 83 -2.95 16.36 -5.96
C ASN A 83 -1.80 16.70 -4.99
N ASN A 84 -2.04 16.62 -3.68
CA ASN A 84 -1.01 16.86 -2.67
C ASN A 84 -0.14 15.63 -2.37
N ALA A 85 -0.56 14.42 -2.76
CA ALA A 85 0.23 13.21 -2.53
C ALA A 85 1.58 13.28 -3.26
N GLY A 86 1.58 13.71 -4.53
CA GLY A 86 2.81 13.84 -5.33
C GLY A 86 3.80 14.88 -4.80
N SER A 87 3.33 15.91 -4.10
CA SER A 87 4.17 16.95 -3.48
C SER A 87 4.62 16.61 -2.06
N THR A 88 4.09 15.53 -1.46
CA THR A 88 4.49 15.06 -0.12
C THR A 88 5.74 14.17 -0.17
N PHE A 89 6.03 13.55 -1.32
CA PHE A 89 7.12 12.60 -1.47
C PHE A 89 8.44 13.27 -1.85
N SER A 90 9.55 12.74 -1.34
CA SER A 90 10.90 13.14 -1.75
C SER A 90 11.18 12.74 -3.20
N GLY A 91 12.12 13.42 -3.86
CA GLY A 91 12.45 13.13 -5.27
C GLY A 91 12.91 11.68 -5.53
N SER A 92 13.55 11.04 -4.54
CA SER A 92 13.92 9.63 -4.61
C SER A 92 12.70 8.70 -4.57
N GLU A 93 11.69 9.02 -3.77
CA GLU A 93 10.45 8.23 -3.66
C GLU A 93 9.61 8.36 -4.92
N VAL A 94 9.49 9.57 -5.48
CA VAL A 94 8.81 9.80 -6.76
C VAL A 94 9.48 9.04 -7.90
N THR A 95 10.82 9.04 -7.94
CA THR A 95 11.58 8.29 -8.96
C THR A 95 11.34 6.79 -8.84
N MET A 96 11.31 6.26 -7.62
CA MET A 96 11.00 4.86 -7.36
C MET A 96 9.58 4.49 -7.79
N LEU A 97 8.60 5.31 -7.42
CA LEU A 97 7.19 5.13 -7.78
C LEU A 97 6.98 5.22 -9.30
N SER A 98 7.70 6.13 -9.97
CA SER A 98 7.68 6.25 -11.44
C SER A 98 8.22 4.98 -12.11
N THR A 99 9.26 4.35 -11.54
CA THR A 99 9.79 3.07 -12.01
C THR A 99 8.76 1.94 -11.88
N LEU A 100 7.84 2.07 -10.93
CA LEU A 100 6.73 1.14 -10.74
C LEU A 100 5.51 1.45 -11.65
N GLY A 101 5.57 2.52 -12.44
CA GLY A 101 4.48 2.96 -13.31
C GLY A 101 3.43 3.82 -12.61
N VAL A 102 3.71 4.28 -11.39
CA VAL A 102 2.87 5.27 -10.70
C VAL A 102 3.21 6.63 -11.24
N THR A 103 2.25 7.26 -11.92
CA THR A 103 2.39 8.64 -12.37
C THR A 103 1.69 9.52 -11.35
N ILE A 104 2.44 10.41 -10.71
CA ILE A 104 1.97 11.35 -9.68
C ILE A 104 2.08 12.77 -10.20
#